data_AF-A0A843GMT3-F1
#
_entry.id   AF-A0A843GMT3-F1
#
_cell.length_a   1.000
_cell.length_b   1.000
_cell.length_c   1.000
_cell.angle_alpha   90.00
_cell.angle_beta   90.00
_cell.angle_gamma   90.00
#
_symmetry.space_group_name_H-M   'P 1'
#
loop_
_entity.id
_entity.type
_entity.pdbx_description
1 polymer ?
#
loop_
_entity_poly.entity_id
_entity_poly.type
_entity_poly.pdbx_seq_one_letter_code
_entity_poly.pdbx_strand_id
1 'polypeptide(L)'
;MDETETFISYLAGTNEAEYQSLYTFAVDSLTFANKVHIFHWSCDSGFHHTHFQTVYETIRDFADQLVEIVLATGTEFKVASKSYLISDEIYNKENALRKLRFYIDEVEKLSEQFKSKVALNNLMSDTVQKLENEYGLLLKFT
;
A
#
# COMPACT_ATOMS: atom_id res chain seq x y z
N MET A 1 1.46 0.45 41.84
CA MET A 1 1.03 0.20 40.46
C MET A 1 1.30 -1.28 40.22
N ASP A 2 0.27 -2.05 39.91
CA ASP A 2 0.41 -3.50 39.70
C ASP A 2 1.25 -3.75 38.44
N GLU A 3 2.24 -4.63 38.53
CA GLU A 3 3.11 -5.00 37.39
C GLU A 3 2.27 -5.58 36.23
N THR A 4 1.14 -6.21 36.54
CA THR A 4 0.18 -6.76 35.58
C THR A 4 -0.51 -5.66 34.76
N GLU A 5 -0.93 -4.57 35.41
CA GLU A 5 -1.54 -3.40 34.74
C GLU A 5 -0.53 -2.71 33.81
N THR A 6 0.73 -2.68 34.21
CA THR A 6 1.82 -2.06 33.45
C THR A 6 2.13 -2.87 32.17
N PHE A 7 2.16 -4.20 32.27
CA PHE A 7 2.41 -5.08 31.12
C PHE A 7 1.26 -5.09 30.10
N ILE A 8 0.00 -5.13 30.56
CA ILE A 8 -1.16 -5.07 29.67
C ILE A 8 -1.21 -3.73 28.93
N SER A 9 -0.95 -2.63 29.63
CA SER A 9 -0.90 -1.29 29.03
C SER A 9 0.22 -1.18 27.99
N TYR A 10 1.38 -1.78 28.26
CA TYR A 10 2.48 -1.86 27.28
C TYR A 10 2.06 -2.61 26.01
N LEU A 11 1.47 -3.82 26.14
CA LEU A 11 1.01 -4.59 24.99
C LEU A 11 -0.07 -3.87 24.18
N ALA A 12 -1.00 -3.19 24.85
CA ALA A 12 -2.03 -2.39 24.19
C ALA A 12 -1.42 -1.25 23.38
N GLY A 13 -0.45 -0.52 23.94
CA GLY A 13 0.26 0.55 23.25
C GLY A 13 1.05 0.05 22.02
N THR A 14 1.65 -1.14 22.09
CA THR A 14 2.35 -1.74 20.95
C THR A 14 1.41 -2.07 19.79
N ASN A 15 0.25 -2.68 20.09
CA ASN A 15 -0.76 -2.98 19.06
C ASN A 15 -1.31 -1.70 18.42
N GLU A 16 -1.57 -0.67 19.21
CA GLU A 16 -2.03 0.62 18.68
C GLU A 16 -1.00 1.21 17.72
N ALA A 17 0.29 1.24 18.08
CA ALA A 17 1.36 1.75 17.21
C ALA A 17 1.47 0.96 15.89
N GLU A 18 1.35 -0.37 15.93
CA GLU A 18 1.34 -1.22 14.74
C GLU A 18 0.17 -0.86 13.81
N TYR A 19 -1.04 -0.70 14.34
CA TYR A 19 -2.21 -0.34 13.55
C TYR A 19 -2.14 1.11 13.02
N GLN A 20 -1.59 2.06 13.78
CA GLN A 20 -1.35 3.42 13.29
C GLN A 20 -0.37 3.45 12.11
N SER A 21 0.63 2.55 12.10
CA SER A 21 1.55 2.44 10.97
C SER A 21 0.84 2.00 9.69
N LEU A 22 -0.22 1.18 9.78
CA LEU A 22 -1.03 0.75 8.65
C LEU A 22 -1.87 1.89 8.07
N TYR A 23 -2.39 2.80 8.89
CA TYR A 23 -3.07 4.00 8.38
C TYR A 23 -2.11 4.91 7.61
N THR A 24 -0.89 5.08 8.12
CA THR A 24 0.15 5.84 7.40
C THR A 24 0.50 5.16 6.07
N PHE A 25 0.62 3.83 6.07
CA PHE A 25 0.88 3.05 4.86
C PHE A 25 -0.27 3.20 3.85
N ALA A 26 -1.54 3.18 4.28
CA ALA A 26 -2.68 3.40 3.40
C ALA A 26 -2.62 4.77 2.71
N VAL A 27 -2.26 5.84 3.42
CA VAL A 27 -2.11 7.17 2.81
C VAL A 27 -0.90 7.24 1.87
N ASP A 28 0.20 6.56 2.21
CA ASP A 28 1.36 6.41 1.33
C ASP A 28 0.97 5.67 0.04
N SER A 29 0.16 4.61 0.14
CA SER A 29 -0.41 3.86 -0.99
C SER A 29 -1.30 4.73 -1.86
N LEU A 30 -2.20 5.54 -1.29
CA LEU A 30 -3.03 6.49 -2.06
C LEU A 30 -2.18 7.53 -2.78
N THR A 31 -1.11 8.01 -2.14
CA THR A 31 -0.16 8.92 -2.78
C THR A 31 0.51 8.23 -3.97
N PHE A 32 0.97 6.98 -3.80
CA PHE A 32 1.58 6.23 -4.88
C PHE A 32 0.57 5.91 -6.01
N ALA A 33 -0.68 5.58 -5.68
CA ALA A 33 -1.76 5.38 -6.64
C ALA A 33 -1.93 6.62 -7.53
N ASN A 34 -1.93 7.84 -6.96
CA ASN A 34 -2.00 9.06 -7.75
C ASN A 34 -0.82 9.22 -8.72
N LYS A 35 0.38 8.76 -8.34
CA LYS A 35 1.55 8.76 -9.25
C LYS A 35 1.37 7.76 -10.39
N VAL A 36 0.86 6.57 -10.09
CA VAL A 36 0.52 5.57 -11.11
C VAL A 36 -0.56 6.10 -12.06
N HIS A 37 -1.54 6.83 -11.54
CA HIS A 37 -2.59 7.44 -12.36
C HIS A 37 -2.00 8.48 -13.33
N ILE A 38 -1.00 9.26 -12.90
CA ILE A 38 -0.25 10.15 -13.80
C ILE A 38 0.48 9.33 -14.88
N PHE A 39 1.10 8.20 -14.55
CA PHE A 39 1.71 7.30 -15.55
C PHE A 39 0.67 6.80 -16.57
N HIS A 40 -0.50 6.38 -16.09
CA HIS A 40 -1.63 5.97 -16.93
C HIS A 40 -2.08 7.08 -17.90
N TRP A 41 -2.17 8.33 -17.44
CA TRP A 41 -2.58 9.46 -18.28
C TRP A 41 -1.52 9.88 -19.30
N SER A 42 -0.25 9.65 -19.01
CA SER A 42 0.86 10.18 -19.81
C SER A 42 1.65 9.13 -20.60
N CYS A 43 1.26 7.85 -20.55
CA CYS A 43 1.88 6.83 -21.36
C CYS A 43 1.41 6.85 -22.82
N ASP A 44 2.33 6.53 -23.74
CA ASP A 44 2.10 6.67 -25.19
C ASP A 44 1.42 5.45 -25.86
N SER A 45 1.06 4.41 -25.10
CA SER A 45 0.45 3.21 -25.66
C SER A 45 -0.81 2.75 -24.94
N GLY A 46 -1.80 2.29 -25.71
CA GLY A 46 -3.06 1.77 -25.16
C GLY A 46 -2.88 0.56 -24.24
N PHE A 47 -1.81 -0.23 -24.46
CA PHE A 47 -1.43 -1.33 -23.59
C PHE A 47 -1.02 -0.82 -22.21
N HIS A 48 0.00 0.05 -22.13
CA HIS A 48 0.46 0.60 -20.86
C HIS A 48 -0.65 1.39 -20.17
N HIS A 49 -1.47 2.13 -20.92
CA HIS A 49 -2.61 2.86 -20.41
C HIS A 49 -3.57 1.95 -19.65
N THR A 50 -3.99 0.84 -20.27
CA THR A 50 -4.91 -0.12 -19.66
C THR A 50 -4.30 -0.76 -18.42
N HIS A 51 -3.05 -1.18 -18.48
CA HIS A 51 -2.41 -1.89 -17.36
C HIS A 51 -2.07 -0.97 -16.19
N PHE A 52 -1.64 0.27 -16.43
CA PHE A 52 -1.46 1.24 -15.34
C PHE A 52 -2.80 1.68 -14.71
N GLN A 53 -3.92 1.64 -15.45
CA GLN A 53 -5.25 1.83 -14.84
C GLN A 53 -5.54 0.71 -13.82
N THR A 54 -5.33 -0.55 -14.21
CA THR A 54 -5.53 -1.69 -13.31
C THR A 54 -4.63 -1.60 -12.07
N VAL A 55 -3.37 -1.20 -12.24
CA VAL A 55 -2.44 -0.99 -11.11
C VAL A 55 -2.97 0.12 -10.19
N TYR A 56 -3.39 1.25 -10.75
CA TYR A 56 -3.96 2.37 -9.98
C TYR A 56 -5.18 1.92 -9.15
N GLU A 57 -6.14 1.26 -9.77
CA GLU A 57 -7.36 0.79 -9.11
C GLU A 57 -7.04 -0.24 -8.01
N THR A 58 -6.12 -1.16 -8.28
CA THR A 58 -5.69 -2.18 -7.31
C THR A 58 -5.08 -1.54 -6.06
N ILE A 59 -4.22 -0.53 -6.21
CA ILE A 59 -3.57 0.15 -5.08
C ILE A 59 -4.58 0.98 -4.28
N ARG A 60 -5.51 1.67 -4.97
CA ARG A 60 -6.56 2.45 -4.32
C ARG A 60 -7.48 1.55 -3.49
N ASP A 61 -7.99 0.47 -4.09
CA ASP A 61 -8.89 -0.47 -3.42
C ASP A 61 -8.20 -1.19 -2.26
N PHE A 62 -6.90 -1.45 -2.37
CA PHE A 62 -6.07 -1.96 -1.27
C PHE A 62 -6.02 -0.98 -0.09
N ALA A 63 -5.78 0.31 -0.35
CA ALA A 63 -5.70 1.31 0.72
C ALA A 63 -7.03 1.46 1.47
N ASP A 64 -8.15 1.47 0.75
CA ASP A 64 -9.49 1.54 1.37
C ASP A 64 -9.75 0.31 2.26
N GLN A 65 -9.54 -0.90 1.72
CA GLN A 65 -9.73 -2.14 2.49
C GLN A 65 -8.78 -2.23 3.69
N LEU A 66 -7.54 -1.75 3.56
CA LEU A 66 -6.58 -1.73 4.66
C LEU A 66 -7.12 -0.86 5.80
N VAL A 67 -7.60 0.34 5.49
CA VAL A 67 -8.21 1.23 6.49
C VAL A 67 -9.44 0.60 7.13
N GLU A 68 -10.32 -0.03 6.35
CA GLU A 68 -11.52 -0.70 6.88
C GLU A 68 -11.17 -1.84 7.85
N ILE A 69 -10.20 -2.68 7.51
CA ILE A 69 -9.75 -3.78 8.38
C ILE A 69 -9.18 -3.22 9.69
N VAL A 70 -8.39 -2.15 9.63
CA VAL A 70 -7.78 -1.55 10.83
C VAL A 70 -8.84 -0.86 11.68
N LEU A 71 -9.79 -0.15 11.09
CA LEU A 71 -10.92 0.46 11.81
C LEU A 71 -11.77 -0.58 12.55
N ALA A 72 -11.96 -1.77 11.95
CA ALA A 72 -12.67 -2.87 12.59
C ALA A 72 -11.99 -3.41 13.87
N THR A 73 -10.71 -3.07 14.11
CA THR A 73 -10.01 -3.39 15.37
C THR A 73 -10.35 -2.44 16.53
N GLY A 74 -11.06 -1.36 16.26
CA GLY A 74 -11.35 -0.30 17.23
C GLY A 74 -10.24 0.75 17.36
N THR A 75 -9.16 0.65 16.58
CA THR A 75 -8.09 1.64 16.55
C THR A 75 -8.55 2.89 15.81
N GLU A 76 -8.48 4.06 16.46
CA GLU A 76 -8.86 5.34 15.86
C GLU A 76 -7.96 5.69 14.67
N PHE A 77 -8.54 6.18 13.57
CA PHE A 77 -7.78 6.66 12.42
C PHE A 77 -6.98 7.91 12.79
N LYS A 78 -5.65 7.79 12.83
CA LYS A 78 -4.73 8.92 12.95
C LYS A 78 -3.61 8.78 11.94
N VAL A 79 -3.28 9.87 11.27
CA VAL A 79 -2.12 9.93 10.38
C VAL A 79 -1.27 11.09 10.85
N ALA A 80 0.02 10.83 11.06
CA ALA A 80 0.97 11.87 11.40
C ALA A 80 1.02 12.92 10.28
N SER A 81 1.29 14.17 10.62
CA SER A 81 1.46 15.24 9.62
C SER A 81 2.65 14.90 8.70
N LYS A 82 2.37 14.37 7.51
CA LYS A 82 3.35 14.07 6.48
C LYS A 82 3.08 14.93 5.26
N SER A 83 4.14 15.47 4.66
CA SER A 83 4.06 16.19 3.40
C SER A 83 4.25 15.20 2.25
N TYR A 84 3.33 15.22 1.29
CA TYR A 84 3.31 14.33 0.15
C TYR A 84 3.63 15.09 -1.14
N LEU A 85 4.63 14.63 -1.88
CA LEU A 85 5.01 15.21 -3.17
C LEU A 85 4.50 14.32 -4.32
N ILE A 86 3.63 14.89 -5.15
CA ILE A 86 3.07 14.27 -6.36
C ILE A 86 3.67 14.85 -7.65
N SER A 87 4.37 16.00 -7.59
CA SER A 87 4.97 16.62 -8.78
C SER A 87 6.14 15.80 -9.36
N ASP A 88 6.50 16.10 -10.61
CA ASP A 88 7.66 15.58 -11.33
C ASP A 88 7.61 14.08 -11.69
N GLU A 89 6.40 13.52 -11.71
CA GLU A 89 6.13 12.14 -12.13
C GLU A 89 5.89 12.05 -13.65
N ILE A 90 6.80 12.62 -14.45
CA ILE A 90 6.76 12.46 -15.92
C ILE A 90 6.88 10.97 -16.24
N TYR A 91 5.98 10.44 -17.07
CA TYR A 91 6.03 9.03 -17.44
C TYR A 91 7.35 8.68 -18.13
N ASN A 92 8.06 7.78 -17.48
CA ASN A 92 9.18 7.05 -18.02
C ASN A 92 8.98 5.60 -17.60
N LYS A 93 8.89 4.69 -18.57
CA LYS A 93 8.54 3.29 -18.33
C LYS A 93 9.45 2.63 -17.28
N GLU A 94 10.77 2.80 -17.41
CA GLU A 94 11.74 2.19 -16.49
C GLU A 94 11.57 2.72 -15.06
N ASN A 95 11.36 4.03 -14.91
CA ASN A 95 11.12 4.64 -13.61
C ASN A 95 9.79 4.19 -13.00
N ALA A 96 8.72 4.14 -13.80
CA ALA A 96 7.40 3.68 -13.36
C ALA A 96 7.45 2.22 -12.88
N LEU A 97 8.11 1.34 -13.64
CA LEU A 97 8.31 -0.06 -13.27
C LEU A 97 9.15 -0.22 -12.01
N ARG A 98 10.25 0.53 -11.89
CA ARG A 98 11.09 0.51 -10.69
C ARG A 98 10.31 0.92 -9.45
N LYS A 99 9.46 1.95 -9.54
CA LYS A 99 8.62 2.40 -8.43
C LYS A 99 7.53 1.38 -8.09
N LEU A 100 6.91 0.77 -9.09
CA LEU A 100 5.93 -0.30 -8.90
C LEU A 100 6.56 -1.50 -8.19
N ARG A 101 7.74 -1.95 -8.62
CA ARG A 101 8.49 -3.02 -7.94
C ARG A 101 8.75 -2.69 -6.48
N PHE A 102 9.27 -1.50 -6.20
CA PHE A 102 9.54 -1.05 -4.84
C PHE A 102 8.27 -1.08 -3.98
N TYR A 103 7.14 -0.61 -4.53
CA TYR A 103 5.86 -0.64 -3.81
C TYR A 103 5.41 -2.08 -3.51
N ILE A 104 5.52 -3.00 -4.47
CA ILE A 104 5.17 -4.42 -4.26
C ILE A 104 6.03 -5.00 -3.13
N ASP A 105 7.34 -4.75 -3.14
CA ASP A 105 8.26 -5.23 -2.09
C ASP A 105 7.86 -4.71 -0.69
N GLU A 106 7.39 -3.46 -0.59
CA GLU A 106 6.93 -2.90 0.68
C GLU A 106 5.62 -3.56 1.16
N VAL A 107 4.68 -3.86 0.26
CA VAL A 107 3.46 -4.61 0.61
C VAL A 107 3.80 -6.04 1.04
N GLU A 108 4.75 -6.71 0.37
CA GLU A 108 5.22 -8.06 0.75
C GLU A 108 5.84 -8.08 2.15
N LYS A 109 6.72 -7.11 2.46
CA LYS A 109 7.30 -6.97 3.81
C LYS A 109 6.23 -6.78 4.86
N LEU A 110 5.22 -5.96 4.56
CA LEU A 110 4.10 -5.73 5.47
C LEU A 110 3.27 -7.01 5.66
N SER A 111 3.05 -7.78 4.60
CA SER A 111 2.38 -9.09 4.67
C SER A 111 3.11 -10.03 5.62
N GLU A 112 4.43 -10.14 5.52
CA GLU A 112 5.24 -10.99 6.41
C GLU A 112 5.18 -10.49 7.87
N GLN A 113 5.23 -9.18 8.10
CA GLN A 113 5.08 -8.59 9.43
C GLN A 113 3.73 -8.93 10.07
N PHE A 114 2.65 -8.88 9.28
CA PHE A 114 1.28 -9.12 9.72
C PHE A 114 0.77 -10.54 9.41
N LYS A 115 1.66 -11.51 9.15
CA LYS A 115 1.28 -12.88 8.74
C LYS A 115 0.34 -13.60 9.70
N SER A 116 0.38 -13.26 10.99
CA SER A 116 -0.51 -13.84 12.01
C SER A 116 -1.90 -13.21 12.04
N LYS A 117 -2.10 -12.08 11.36
CA LYS A 117 -3.38 -11.36 11.24
C LYS A 117 -4.03 -11.73 9.90
N VAL A 118 -4.82 -12.80 9.90
CA VAL A 118 -5.38 -13.44 8.69
C VAL A 118 -6.00 -12.44 7.70
N ALA A 119 -6.85 -11.52 8.15
CA ALA A 119 -7.51 -10.55 7.27
C ALA A 119 -6.50 -9.61 6.57
N LEU A 120 -5.53 -9.06 7.32
CA LEU A 120 -4.49 -8.19 6.78
C LEU A 120 -3.57 -8.94 5.81
N ASN A 121 -3.11 -10.13 6.22
CA ASN A 121 -2.24 -10.94 5.40
C ASN A 121 -2.89 -11.36 4.08
N ASN A 122 -4.17 -11.76 4.10
CA ASN A 122 -4.91 -12.11 2.89
C ASN A 122 -5.04 -10.90 1.95
N LEU A 123 -5.42 -9.74 2.47
CA LEU A 123 -5.51 -8.50 1.67
C LEU A 123 -4.15 -8.17 1.00
N MET A 124 -3.06 -8.22 1.76
CA MET A 124 -1.72 -7.90 1.26
C MET A 124 -1.25 -8.92 0.23
N SER A 125 -1.41 -10.21 0.51
CA SER A 125 -1.03 -11.31 -0.41
C SER A 125 -1.80 -11.23 -1.72
N ASP A 126 -3.12 -11.01 -1.67
CA ASP A 126 -3.97 -10.86 -2.86
C ASP A 126 -3.57 -9.63 -3.68
N THR A 127 -3.21 -8.53 -3.01
CA THR A 127 -2.76 -7.30 -3.65
C THR A 127 -1.42 -7.50 -4.34
N VAL A 128 -0.44 -8.12 -3.68
CA VAL A 128 0.86 -8.47 -4.25
C VAL A 128 0.66 -9.32 -5.51
N GLN A 129 -0.15 -10.38 -5.43
CA GLN A 129 -0.37 -11.27 -6.57
C GLN A 129 -0.97 -10.54 -7.78
N LYS A 130 -1.91 -9.62 -7.57
CA LYS A 130 -2.49 -8.81 -8.65
C LYS A 130 -1.43 -7.88 -9.27
N LEU A 131 -0.66 -7.20 -8.42
CA LEU A 131 0.36 -6.25 -8.88
C LEU A 131 1.54 -6.94 -9.58
N GLU A 132 1.95 -8.13 -9.14
CA GLU A 132 2.97 -8.94 -9.80
C GLU A 132 2.55 -9.36 -11.22
N ASN A 133 1.28 -9.72 -11.39
CA ASN A 133 0.73 -10.04 -12.70
C ASN A 133 0.83 -8.83 -13.65
N GLU A 134 0.37 -7.67 -13.21
CA GLU A 134 0.44 -6.43 -13.99
C GLU A 134 1.89 -6.00 -14.26
N TYR A 135 2.76 -6.08 -13.26
CA TYR A 135 4.19 -5.79 -13.39
C TYR A 135 4.85 -6.70 -14.43
N GLY A 136 4.56 -8.00 -14.41
CA GLY A 136 5.05 -8.96 -15.39
C GLY A 136 4.57 -8.69 -16.82
N LEU A 137 3.35 -8.18 -16.99
CA LEU A 137 2.81 -7.77 -18.30
C LEU A 137 3.51 -6.50 -18.82
N LEU A 138 3.65 -5.49 -17.97
CA LEU A 138 4.29 -4.22 -18.30
C LEU A 138 5.80 -4.39 -18.62
N LEU A 139 6.48 -5.36 -18.01
CA LEU A 139 7.86 -5.71 -18.33
C LEU A 139 8.02 -6.25 -19.75
N LYS A 140 7.12 -7.13 -20.18
CA LYS A 140 7.24 -7.89 -21.44
C LYS A 140 6.96 -7.07 -22.70
N PHE A 141 6.21 -5.96 -22.58
CA PHE A 141 5.73 -5.21 -23.74
C PHE A 141 6.57 -3.95 -23.96
N THR A 142 7.54 -3.98 -24.88
CA THR A 142 8.34 -2.82 -25.29
C THR A 142 7.57 -1.89 -26.21
#